data_AF-A0A918U2G4-F1
#
_entry.id   AF-A0A918U2G4-F1
#
_cell.length_a   1.000
_cell.length_b   1.000
_cell.length_c   1.000
_cell.angle_alpha   90.00
_cell.angle_beta   90.00
_cell.angle_gamma   90.00
#
_symmetry.space_group_name_H-M   'P 1'
#
loop_
_entity.id
_entity.type
_entity.pdbx_description
1 polymer ?
#
loop_
_entity_poly.entity_id
_entity_poly.type
_entity_poly.pdbx_seq_one_letter_code
_entity_poly.pdbx_strand_id
1 'polypeptide(L)' 'MDSRAKLIDIASFLDRLDRMEGDPDFRHPAFMAALEAMQNPPKGRTRVQAVLESLSDHSTEPLETATIGFAYGAQKPA' A
#
# COMPACT_ATOMS: atom_id res chain seq x y z
N MET A 1 -12.72 17.60 10.59
CA MET A 1 -13.01 16.29 9.98
C MET A 1 -11.70 15.55 9.77
N ASP A 2 -11.48 14.45 10.49
CA ASP A 2 -10.24 13.64 10.48
C ASP A 2 -9.85 13.14 9.07
N SER A 3 -10.82 12.72 8.26
CA SER A 3 -10.59 12.29 6.87
C SER A 3 -9.95 13.37 5.99
N ARG A 4 -10.25 14.66 6.24
CA ARG A 4 -9.62 15.77 5.51
C ARG A 4 -8.14 15.89 5.87
N ALA A 5 -7.77 15.67 7.12
CA ALA A 5 -6.37 15.71 7.55
C ALA A 5 -5.59 14.55 6.93
N LYS A 6 -6.14 13.33 6.95
CA LYS A 6 -5.53 12.15 6.33
C LYS A 6 -5.29 12.32 4.83
N LEU A 7 -6.19 12.99 4.11
CA LEU A 7 -6.01 13.28 2.69
C LEU A 7 -4.83 14.26 2.45
N ILE A 8 -4.69 15.26 3.32
CA ILE A 8 -3.55 16.19 3.28
C ILE A 8 -2.24 15.45 3.61
N ASP A 9 -2.27 14.53 4.58
CA ASP A 9 -1.09 13.73 4.93
C ASP A 9 -0.62 12.87 3.75
N ILE A 10 -1.55 12.23 3.03
CA ILE A 10 -1.25 11.48 1.80
C ILE A 10 -0.62 12.39 0.74
N ALA A 11 -1.19 13.57 0.48
CA ALA A 11 -0.63 14.52 -0.47
C ALA A 11 0.80 14.94 -0.07
N SER A 12 1.02 15.24 1.21
CA SER A 12 2.34 15.61 1.73
C SER A 12 3.39 14.50 1.62
N PHE A 13 2.94 13.24 1.63
CA PHE A 13 3.81 12.08 1.42
C PHE A 13 4.19 11.93 -0.05
N LEU A 14 3.23 12.10 -0.96
CA LEU A 14 3.49 12.10 -2.40
C LEU A 14 4.43 13.25 -2.81
N ASP A 15 4.22 14.46 -2.28
CA ASP A 15 5.13 15.59 -2.51
C ASP A 15 6.58 15.30 -2.07
N ARG A 16 6.76 14.45 -1.05
CA ARG A 16 8.09 14.02 -0.59
C ARG A 16 8.68 13.00 -1.55
N LEU A 17 7.87 12.04 -2.01
CA LEU A 17 8.24 11.05 -3.03
C LEU A 17 8.69 11.67 -4.35
N ASP A 18 8.04 12.74 -4.78
CA ASP A 18 8.41 13.43 -6.01
C ASP A 18 9.74 14.20 -5.91
N ARG A 19 10.23 14.47 -4.69
CA ARG A 19 11.45 15.26 -4.43
C ARG A 19 12.66 14.42 -4.05
N MET A 20 12.47 13.15 -3.74
CA MET A 20 13.56 12.29 -3.27
C MET A 20 14.43 11.80 -4.43
N GLU A 21 15.72 11.70 -4.16
CA GLU A 21 16.70 11.17 -5.11
C GLU A 21 16.82 9.66 -4.93
N GLY A 22 16.94 8.93 -6.04
CA GLY A 22 17.07 7.47 -6.07
C GLY A 22 15.74 6.74 -6.21
N ASP A 23 15.83 5.42 -6.35
CA ASP A 23 14.67 4.58 -6.60
C ASP A 23 13.93 4.24 -5.29
N PRO A 24 12.60 4.37 -5.24
CA PRO A 24 11.83 3.98 -4.08
C PRO A 24 11.76 2.45 -3.98
N ASP A 25 11.65 1.93 -2.76
CA ASP A 25 11.48 0.50 -2.54
C ASP A 25 10.06 0.00 -2.91
N PHE A 26 9.84 -1.31 -2.78
CA PHE A 26 8.60 -2.01 -3.15
C PHE A 26 7.32 -1.44 -2.51
N ARG A 27 7.40 -0.68 -1.43
CA ARG A 27 6.24 -0.08 -0.76
C ARG A 27 5.63 1.05 -1.59
N HIS A 28 6.44 1.76 -2.38
CA HIS A 28 5.94 2.84 -3.24
C HIS A 28 5.00 2.34 -4.35
N PRO A 29 5.40 1.41 -5.24
CA PRO A 29 4.48 0.90 -6.25
C PRO A 29 3.26 0.20 -5.63
N ALA A 30 3.41 -0.47 -4.47
CA ALA A 30 2.28 -1.04 -3.74
C ALA A 30 1.29 0.04 -3.24
N PHE A 31 1.79 1.16 -2.72
CA PHE A 31 0.96 2.29 -2.31
C PHE A 31 0.22 2.91 -3.49
N MET A 32 0.88 3.07 -4.64
CA MET A 32 0.26 3.58 -5.86
C MET A 32 -0.85 2.65 -6.36
N ALA A 33 -0.63 1.33 -6.32
CA ALA A 33 -1.66 0.34 -6.66
C ALA A 33 -2.86 0.41 -5.70
N ALA A 34 -2.62 0.62 -4.40
CA ALA A 34 -3.69 0.79 -3.42
C ALA A 34 -4.51 2.08 -3.66
N LEU A 35 -3.87 3.19 -4.04
CA LEU A 35 -4.57 4.42 -4.43
C LEU A 35 -5.42 4.22 -5.69
N GLU A 36 -4.91 3.48 -6.67
CA GLU A 36 -5.67 3.11 -7.87
C GLU A 36 -6.88 2.24 -7.51
N ALA A 37 -6.69 1.19 -6.71
CA ALA A 37 -7.75 0.32 -6.24
C ALA A 37 -8.81 1.06 -5.39
N MET A 38 -8.41 2.09 -4.63
CA MET A 38 -9.33 2.95 -3.89
C MET A 38 -10.23 3.77 -4.82
N GLN A 39 -9.66 4.32 -5.90
CA GLN A 39 -10.38 5.14 -6.87
C GLN A 39 -11.27 4.29 -7.77
N ASN A 40 -10.78 3.11 -8.14
CA ASN A 40 -11.41 2.16 -9.05
C ASN A 40 -11.59 0.78 -8.39
N PRO A 41 -12.46 0.66 -7.36
CA PRO A 41 -12.63 -0.60 -6.67
C PRO A 41 -13.18 -1.68 -7.61
N PRO A 42 -12.68 -2.94 -7.56
CA PRO A 42 -13.23 -4.02 -8.36
C PRO A 42 -14.72 -4.22 -8.09
N LYS A 43 -15.46 -4.71 -9.10
CA LYS A 43 -16.90 -4.94 -8.98
C LYS A 43 -17.21 -5.82 -7.76
N GLY A 44 -18.15 -5.36 -6.95
CA GLY A 44 -18.57 -6.06 -5.72
C GLY A 44 -17.70 -5.79 -4.49
N ARG A 45 -16.68 -4.94 -4.58
CA ARG A 45 -15.85 -4.54 -3.44
C ARG A 45 -16.08 -3.08 -3.04
N THR A 46 -16.01 -2.82 -1.75
CA THR A 46 -15.91 -1.46 -1.22
C THR A 46 -14.48 -0.93 -1.41
N ARG A 47 -14.31 0.40 -1.35
CA ARG A 47 -12.97 1.03 -1.39
C ARG A 47 -12.05 0.52 -0.29
N VAL A 48 -12.60 0.32 0.92
CA VAL A 48 -11.83 -0.19 2.06
C VAL A 48 -11.32 -1.60 1.81
N GLN A 49 -12.18 -2.49 1.29
CA GLN A 49 -11.78 -3.84 0.90
C GLN A 49 -10.71 -3.82 -0.20
N ALA A 50 -10.90 -3.00 -1.23
CA ALA A 50 -9.94 -2.88 -2.32
C ALA A 50 -8.54 -2.44 -1.84
N VAL A 51 -8.47 -1.44 -0.96
CA VAL A 51 -7.21 -0.99 -0.35
C VAL A 51 -6.58 -2.07 0.53
N LEU A 52 -7.36 -2.70 1.42
CA LEU A 52 -6.86 -3.72 2.33
C LEU A 52 -6.30 -4.92 1.55
N GLU A 53 -7.07 -5.44 0.59
CA GLU A 53 -6.65 -6.57 -0.23
C GLU A 53 -5.41 -6.22 -1.06
N SER A 54 -5.31 -5.00 -1.61
CA SER A 54 -4.13 -4.57 -2.38
C SER A 54 -2.83 -4.54 -1.58
N LEU A 55 -2.89 -4.38 -0.25
CA LEU A 55 -1.72 -4.30 0.63
C LEU A 55 -1.46 -5.61 1.41
N SER A 56 -2.34 -6.59 1.27
CA SER A 56 -2.26 -7.86 1.98
C SER A 56 -1.34 -8.85 1.25
N ASP A 57 -0.70 -9.73 2.01
CA ASP A 57 -0.07 -10.91 1.45
C ASP A 57 -1.14 -11.99 1.21
N HIS A 58 -1.25 -12.45 -0.03
CA HIS A 58 -2.18 -13.51 -0.43
C HIS A 58 -1.50 -14.88 -0.56
N SER A 59 -0.24 -15.00 -0.11
CA SER A 59 0.46 -16.27 -0.07
C SER A 59 -0.31 -17.28 0.80
N THR A 60 -0.52 -18.48 0.25
CA THR A 60 -1.16 -19.60 0.98
C THR A 60 -0.14 -20.61 1.47
N GLU A 61 1.09 -20.50 0.98
CA GLU A 61 2.21 -21.35 1.39
C GLU A 61 3.03 -20.61 2.45
N PRO A 62 3.29 -21.23 3.61
CA PRO A 62 4.18 -20.64 4.60
C PRO A 62 5.59 -20.45 4.04
N LEU A 63 6.24 -19.36 4.44
CA LEU A 63 7.68 -19.20 4.19
C LEU A 63 8.46 -20.32 4.88
N GLU A 64 9.50 -20.84 4.22
CA GLU A 64 10.35 -21.92 4.76
C GLU A 64 11.01 -21.55 6.10
N THR A 65 11.32 -20.26 6.28
CA THR A 65 11.87 -19.73 7.53
C THR A 65 11.21 -18.41 7.89
N ALA A 66 10.98 -18.19 9.18
CA ALA A 66 10.53 -16.90 9.68
C ALA A 66 11.62 -15.86 9.41
N THR A 67 11.26 -14.79 8.71
CA THR A 67 12.14 -13.63 8.52
C THR A 67 11.94 -12.66 9.69
N ILE A 68 11.63 -11.39 9.45
CA ILE A 68 11.36 -10.44 10.53
C ILE A 68 9.85 -10.38 10.83
N GLY A 69 9.49 -10.28 12.12
CA GLY A 69 8.10 -10.27 12.58
C GLY A 69 7.36 -8.93 12.45
N PHE A 70 7.78 -8.04 11.55
CA PHE A 70 7.15 -6.73 11.37
C PHE A 70 6.32 -6.68 10.09
N ALA A 71 5.13 -6.07 10.16
CA ALA A 71 4.33 -5.77 8.98
C ALA A 71 4.91 -4.56 8.24
N TYR A 72 5.21 -4.72 6.95
CA TYR A 72 5.72 -3.63 6.10
C TYR A 72 4.62 -2.71 5.56
N GLY A 73 3.35 -3.11 5.67
CA GLY A 73 2.22 -2.39 5.08
C GLY A 73 2.11 -2.55 3.56
N ALA A 74 2.88 -3.46 2.97
CA ALA A 74 2.81 -3.88 1.57
C ALA A 74 3.36 -5.32 1.45
N GLN A 75 2.91 -6.07 0.45
CA GLN A 75 3.49 -7.37 0.14
C GLN A 75 4.90 -7.18 -0.40
N LYS A 76 5.88 -7.84 0.23
CA LYS A 76 7.25 -7.87 -0.29
C LYS A 76 7.28 -8.82 -1.49
N PRO A 77 7.87 -8.42 -2.64
CA PRO A 77 8.10 -9.34 -3.75
C PRO A 77 8.91 -10.55 -3.27
N ALA A 78 8.54 -11.74 -3.75
CA ALA A 78 9.23 -13.00 -3.45
C ALA A 78 10.69 -13.00 -3.92
#